data_AF-A0A258H3S8-F1
#
_entry.id   AF-A0A258H3S8-F1
#
_cell.length_a   1.000
_cell.length_b   1.000
_cell.length_c   1.000
_cell.angle_alpha   90.00
_cell.angle_beta   90.00
_cell.angle_gamma   90.00
#
_symmetry.space_group_name_H-M   'P 1'
#
loop_
_entity.id
_entity.type
_entity.pdbx_description
1 polymer ?
#
loop_
_entity_poly.entity_id
_entity_poly.type
_entity_poly.pdbx_seq_one_letter_code
_entity_poly.pdbx_strand_id
1 'polypeptide(L)'
;MFRILLVVFGLILPVAAQAQWTRAESTNFIAYSNGTPEDLKERVEALEKFGRVLQTMTGARRLKEVPVKIKVYFLPSQLEVADSLPYPAGGVLGYYNTTMRGPFTVMPRQDLKDSATGRTRFSALTVLQHELTHHFMFQYFPAAYPAWYVEGFADYIGAIEITDDNIAKIGLFLPNRAETLRRLDWVPLKELMNPIPGKSKFPGIAFYSQGWITVHYLYSTDAGRTKLKDYLRRINAGQSFGDALAAFGDMDAFDREVRAYSKLNRIPAEGVHYPQLTAGPITVEKLSPAASALVNIEMRMSAGVLVSGAKTFANRVRSVTRPYMSDPDALRVLADAERMAGNRAESLAAADRLLTLDPASPWGNYFRSVNEIDALIAAQSTDETAWDATRARLRAAMKALPNEPRFARAFYESYSRRGVLPPASAQNALAHALDLIPRENSLRLLVVKDYEARGMIQDAIDTLAPLAYGLEDESEKAKRQREKFRGQFREVDDEDDAETPREMLVRLLAKRDGKAAPAAGN
;
A
#
# COMPACT_ATOMS: atom_id res chain seq x y z
N MET A 1 -43.81 48.63 43.38
CA MET A 1 -44.14 47.67 42.30
C MET A 1 -43.08 47.75 41.22
N PHE A 2 -42.01 46.96 41.30
CA PHE A 2 -40.97 46.92 40.27
C PHE A 2 -41.03 45.57 39.56
N ARG A 3 -41.31 45.62 38.26
CA ARG A 3 -41.46 44.47 37.35
C ARG A 3 -40.11 43.78 37.14
N ILE A 4 -40.08 42.48 37.38
CA ILE A 4 -38.95 41.59 37.05
C ILE A 4 -38.92 41.44 35.52
N LEU A 5 -37.81 41.85 34.89
CA LEU A 5 -37.52 41.58 33.49
C LEU A 5 -36.76 40.25 33.41
N LEU A 6 -37.40 39.23 32.83
CA LEU A 6 -36.79 37.94 32.51
C LEU A 6 -35.91 38.10 31.27
N VAL A 7 -34.59 38.11 31.47
CA VAL A 7 -33.62 38.01 30.37
C VAL A 7 -33.39 36.53 30.07
N VAL A 8 -33.95 36.06 28.95
CA VAL A 8 -33.66 34.73 28.42
C VAL A 8 -32.31 34.78 27.72
N PHE A 9 -31.27 34.28 28.38
CA PHE A 9 -29.97 34.03 27.76
C PHE A 9 -30.09 32.80 26.86
N GLY A 10 -30.22 33.02 25.55
CA GLY A 10 -30.10 31.97 24.55
C GLY A 10 -28.67 31.44 24.52
N LEU A 11 -28.43 30.29 25.16
CA LEU A 11 -27.22 29.50 24.99
C LEU A 11 -27.19 28.95 23.56
N ILE A 12 -26.66 29.75 22.62
CA ILE A 12 -26.19 29.24 21.34
C ILE A 12 -24.90 28.49 21.65
N LEU A 13 -25.01 27.22 22.01
CA LEU A 13 -23.86 26.33 22.00
C LEU A 13 -23.36 26.27 20.55
N PRO A 14 -22.12 26.67 20.24
CA PRO A 14 -21.57 26.45 18.92
C PRO A 14 -21.52 24.94 18.72
N VAL A 15 -22.45 24.40 17.94
CA VAL A 15 -22.25 23.11 17.31
C VAL A 15 -21.01 23.33 16.45
N ALA A 16 -19.87 22.83 16.91
CA ALA A 16 -18.70 22.72 16.07
C ALA A 16 -19.19 21.99 14.82
N ALA A 17 -19.29 22.70 13.70
CA ALA A 17 -19.63 22.12 12.43
C ALA A 17 -18.51 21.12 12.13
N GLN A 18 -18.70 19.86 12.52
CA GLN A 18 -17.83 18.80 12.05
C GLN A 18 -17.97 18.84 10.54
N ALA A 19 -16.89 19.24 9.87
CA ALA A 19 -16.86 19.30 8.43
C ALA A 19 -17.30 17.94 7.89
N GLN A 20 -18.44 17.91 7.21
CA GLN A 20 -19.08 16.70 6.74
C GLN A 20 -18.16 16.00 5.73
N TRP A 21 -17.96 14.69 5.89
CA TRP A 21 -17.17 13.93 4.93
C TRP A 21 -17.90 13.82 3.59
N THR A 22 -17.15 13.99 2.51
CA THR A 22 -17.54 13.72 1.14
C THR A 22 -16.75 12.53 0.62
N ARG A 23 -17.37 11.79 -0.29
CA ARG A 23 -16.79 10.65 -1.00
C ARG A 23 -16.84 10.93 -2.49
N ALA A 24 -15.71 10.72 -3.16
CA ALA A 24 -15.64 10.69 -4.60
C ALA A 24 -15.24 9.29 -5.05
N GLU A 25 -15.94 8.77 -6.06
CA GLU A 25 -15.65 7.46 -6.64
C GLU A 25 -15.45 7.59 -8.14
N SER A 26 -14.33 7.02 -8.61
CA SER A 26 -13.96 6.97 -10.02
C SER A 26 -13.68 5.51 -10.44
N THR A 27 -13.01 5.31 -11.57
CA THR A 27 -12.67 3.97 -12.06
C THR A 27 -11.67 3.28 -11.12
N ASN A 28 -10.62 3.98 -10.70
CA ASN A 28 -9.49 3.43 -9.95
C ASN A 28 -9.44 3.89 -8.48
N PHE A 29 -10.21 4.92 -8.10
CA PHE A 29 -10.09 5.55 -6.78
C PHE A 29 -11.43 5.62 -6.03
N ILE A 30 -11.32 5.53 -4.70
CA ILE A 30 -12.34 5.99 -3.77
C ILE A 30 -11.66 7.01 -2.85
N ALA A 31 -12.03 8.28 -2.94
CA ALA A 31 -11.41 9.35 -2.19
C ALA A 31 -12.37 9.93 -1.14
N TYR A 32 -11.84 10.27 0.03
CA TYR A 32 -12.55 10.87 1.15
C TYR A 32 -11.92 12.21 1.51
N SER A 33 -12.76 13.21 1.77
CA SER A 33 -12.30 14.53 2.21
C SER A 33 -13.38 15.19 3.09
N ASN A 34 -12.95 16.00 4.05
CA ASN A 34 -13.84 16.94 4.74
C ASN A 34 -13.67 18.39 4.21
N GLY A 35 -13.15 18.54 3.00
CA GLY A 35 -13.13 19.77 2.21
C GLY A 35 -14.36 19.92 1.30
N THR A 36 -14.27 20.78 0.28
CA THR A 36 -15.38 21.00 -0.66
C THR A 36 -15.52 19.81 -1.64
N PRO A 37 -16.75 19.46 -2.07
CA PRO A 37 -16.98 18.44 -3.11
C PRO A 37 -16.23 18.73 -4.42
N GLU A 38 -16.11 20.00 -4.80
CA GLU A 38 -15.46 20.44 -6.04
C GLU A 38 -13.95 20.17 -5.99
N ASP A 39 -13.26 20.53 -4.89
CA ASP A 39 -11.83 20.24 -4.68
C ASP A 39 -11.58 18.73 -4.68
N LEU A 40 -12.47 17.94 -4.06
CA LEU A 40 -12.34 16.48 -4.07
C LEU A 40 -12.48 15.92 -5.50
N LYS A 41 -13.42 16.45 -6.29
CA LYS A 41 -13.61 16.03 -7.69
C LYS A 41 -12.37 16.32 -8.53
N GLU A 42 -11.87 17.55 -8.48
CA GLU A 42 -10.68 17.97 -9.24
C GLU A 42 -9.45 17.14 -8.89
N ARG A 43 -9.26 16.82 -7.61
CA ARG A 43 -8.18 15.93 -7.17
C ARG A 43 -8.31 14.54 -7.79
N VAL A 44 -9.50 13.93 -7.71
CA VAL A 44 -9.72 12.59 -8.29
C VAL A 44 -9.57 12.60 -9.82
N GLU A 45 -10.00 13.68 -10.49
CA GLU A 45 -9.74 13.87 -11.93
C GLU A 45 -8.25 13.85 -12.25
N ALA A 46 -7.45 14.58 -11.47
CA ALA A 46 -6.00 14.60 -11.63
C ALA A 46 -5.37 13.21 -11.41
N LEU A 47 -5.87 12.42 -10.45
CA LEU A 47 -5.38 11.07 -10.20
C LEU A 47 -5.68 10.10 -11.35
N GLU A 48 -6.89 10.16 -11.91
CA GLU A 48 -7.26 9.34 -13.07
C GLU A 48 -6.44 9.71 -14.31
N LYS A 49 -6.25 11.02 -14.56
CA LYS A 49 -5.38 11.49 -15.64
C LYS A 49 -3.93 11.04 -15.44
N PHE A 50 -3.40 11.16 -14.23
CA PHE A 50 -2.06 10.67 -13.88
C PHE A 50 -1.90 9.18 -14.20
N GLY A 51 -2.81 8.33 -13.71
CA GLY A 51 -2.78 6.89 -13.98
C GLY A 51 -2.81 6.56 -15.48
N ARG A 52 -3.61 7.28 -16.27
CA ARG A 52 -3.67 7.10 -17.74
C ARG A 52 -2.39 7.51 -18.45
N VAL A 53 -1.74 8.58 -18.02
CA VAL A 53 -0.43 8.97 -18.54
C VAL A 53 0.58 7.85 -18.28
N LEU A 54 0.63 7.31 -17.05
CA LEU A 54 1.53 6.20 -16.73
C LEU A 54 1.26 4.95 -17.57
N GLN A 55 0.00 4.56 -17.73
CA GLN A 55 -0.37 3.42 -18.56
C GLN A 55 0.05 3.60 -20.02
N THR A 56 -0.20 4.79 -20.58
CA THR A 56 0.13 5.09 -21.99
C THR A 56 1.63 5.13 -22.20
N MET A 57 2.37 5.81 -21.31
CA MET A 57 3.82 5.96 -21.38
C MET A 57 4.55 4.62 -21.28
N THR A 58 4.07 3.72 -20.41
CA THR A 58 4.73 2.43 -20.16
C THR A 58 4.19 1.28 -21.00
N GLY A 59 3.09 1.48 -21.71
CA GLY A 59 2.37 0.42 -22.41
C GLY A 59 1.75 -0.62 -21.47
N ALA A 60 1.61 -0.30 -20.17
CA ALA A 60 0.99 -1.18 -19.20
C ALA A 60 -0.44 -1.52 -19.64
N ARG A 61 -0.70 -2.80 -19.87
CA ARG A 61 -2.04 -3.25 -20.24
C ARG A 61 -2.96 -3.08 -19.04
N ARG A 62 -4.11 -2.46 -19.26
CA ARG A 62 -5.19 -2.45 -18.28
C ARG A 62 -5.58 -3.89 -18.00
N LEU A 63 -5.53 -4.29 -16.73
CA LEU A 63 -6.08 -5.57 -16.29
C LEU A 63 -7.56 -5.62 -16.68
N LYS A 64 -8.05 -6.78 -17.14
CA LYS A 64 -9.45 -6.94 -17.59
C LYS A 64 -10.46 -6.56 -16.50
N GLU A 65 -10.07 -6.73 -15.24
CA GLU A 65 -10.83 -6.33 -14.05
C GLU A 65 -9.99 -5.33 -13.24
N VAL A 66 -10.61 -4.26 -12.74
CA VAL A 66 -9.92 -3.31 -11.85
C VAL A 66 -9.69 -4.02 -10.51
N PRO A 67 -8.44 -4.32 -10.15
CA PRO A 67 -8.15 -5.34 -9.13
C PRO A 67 -8.68 -4.94 -7.75
N VAL A 68 -8.32 -3.75 -7.24
CA VAL A 68 -8.92 -3.13 -6.05
C VAL A 68 -8.77 -1.62 -6.21
N LYS A 69 -9.83 -0.82 -5.96
CA LYS A 69 -9.72 0.65 -6.01
C LYS A 69 -8.83 1.17 -4.88
N ILE A 70 -8.00 2.16 -5.18
CA ILE A 70 -7.13 2.81 -4.20
C ILE A 70 -7.98 3.74 -3.33
N LYS A 71 -7.95 3.55 -2.01
CA LYS A 71 -8.58 4.46 -1.06
C LYS A 71 -7.67 5.66 -0.80
N VAL A 72 -8.17 6.87 -0.97
CA VAL A 72 -7.41 8.11 -0.74
C VAL A 72 -8.08 8.92 0.36
N TYR A 73 -7.38 9.20 1.45
CA TYR A 73 -7.88 10.03 2.54
C TYR A 73 -7.18 11.39 2.50
N PHE A 74 -7.91 12.43 2.11
CA PHE A 74 -7.43 13.81 2.10
C PHE A 74 -7.74 14.50 3.43
N LEU A 75 -6.72 14.70 4.24
CA LEU A 75 -6.81 15.32 5.56
C LEU A 75 -6.47 16.82 5.53
N PRO A 76 -6.90 17.62 6.52
CA PRO A 76 -6.71 19.07 6.50
C PRO A 76 -5.25 19.51 6.39
N SER A 77 -4.34 18.89 7.14
CA SER A 77 -2.93 19.24 7.16
C SER A 77 -2.03 18.02 7.41
N GLN A 78 -0.71 18.24 7.41
CA GLN A 78 0.27 17.21 7.74
C GLN A 78 0.19 16.73 9.18
N LEU A 79 -0.31 17.56 10.10
CA LEU A 79 -0.49 17.16 11.48
C LEU A 79 -1.52 16.01 11.56
N GLU A 80 -2.67 16.16 10.91
CA GLU A 80 -3.69 15.10 10.91
C GLU A 80 -3.23 13.85 10.13
N VAL A 81 -2.38 14.01 9.10
CA VAL A 81 -1.73 12.89 8.42
C VAL A 81 -0.83 12.13 9.39
N ALA A 82 0.04 12.82 10.13
CA ALA A 82 0.89 12.21 11.14
C ALA A 82 0.07 11.52 12.24
N ASP A 83 -0.98 12.19 12.74
CA ASP A 83 -1.87 11.65 13.78
C ASP A 83 -2.65 10.41 13.32
N SER A 84 -2.82 10.21 12.00
CA SER A 84 -3.48 9.02 11.46
C SER A 84 -2.64 7.73 11.54
N LEU A 85 -1.33 7.85 11.75
CA LEU A 85 -0.42 6.70 11.87
C LEU A 85 -0.54 6.03 13.25
N PRO A 86 -0.40 4.70 13.34
CA PRO A 86 -0.55 3.97 14.61
C PRO A 86 0.57 4.21 15.63
N TYR A 87 1.58 4.98 15.27
CA TYR A 87 2.72 5.35 16.10
C TYR A 87 2.99 6.85 15.99
N PRO A 88 3.59 7.46 17.02
CA PRO A 88 4.07 8.84 16.92
C PRO A 88 5.06 8.96 15.77
N ALA A 89 4.73 9.80 14.79
CA ALA A 89 5.57 10.07 13.64
C ALA A 89 5.63 11.59 13.41
N GLY A 90 6.83 12.11 13.18
CA GLY A 90 7.04 13.52 12.80
C GLY A 90 7.46 13.61 11.33
N GLY A 91 7.05 14.68 10.65
CA GLY A 91 7.53 15.00 9.30
C GLY A 91 6.97 14.13 8.17
N VAL A 92 5.86 13.43 8.41
CA VAL A 92 5.18 12.62 7.38
C VAL A 92 4.41 13.55 6.44
N LEU A 93 4.84 13.62 5.18
CA LEU A 93 4.24 14.48 4.15
C LEU A 93 3.00 13.86 3.49
N GLY A 94 2.79 12.58 3.76
CA GLY A 94 1.84 11.68 3.10
C GLY A 94 2.39 10.27 3.24
N TYR A 95 1.53 9.25 3.15
CA TYR A 95 1.99 7.86 3.10
C TYR A 95 1.03 6.98 2.31
N TYR A 96 1.56 5.89 1.78
CA TYR A 96 0.83 4.85 1.08
C TYR A 96 1.19 3.49 1.67
N ASN A 97 0.21 2.59 1.72
CA ASN A 97 0.45 1.20 2.03
C ASN A 97 -0.55 0.28 1.30
N THR A 98 -0.27 -1.01 1.27
CA THR A 98 -1.18 -2.05 0.78
C THR A 98 -1.34 -3.10 1.87
N THR A 99 -2.58 -3.34 2.26
CA THR A 99 -2.93 -4.38 3.24
C THR A 99 -3.91 -5.35 2.61
N MET A 100 -4.31 -6.38 3.35
CA MET A 100 -5.45 -7.23 2.95
C MET A 100 -6.77 -6.44 2.78
N ARG A 101 -6.88 -5.18 3.26
CA ARG A 101 -8.04 -4.30 3.02
C ARG A 101 -7.95 -3.51 1.69
N GLY A 102 -6.87 -3.70 0.93
CA GLY A 102 -6.59 -3.00 -0.32
C GLY A 102 -5.52 -1.92 -0.18
N PRO A 103 -5.14 -1.32 -1.33
CA PRO A 103 -4.23 -0.18 -1.36
C PRO A 103 -4.91 1.08 -0.82
N PHE A 104 -4.19 1.83 0.00
CA PHE A 104 -4.66 3.12 0.48
C PHE A 104 -3.53 4.13 0.65
N THR A 105 -3.90 5.40 0.68
CA THR A 105 -3.00 6.50 0.97
C THR A 105 -3.68 7.59 1.79
N VAL A 106 -2.92 8.23 2.66
CA VAL A 106 -3.35 9.37 3.46
C VAL A 106 -2.48 10.56 3.10
N MET A 107 -3.12 11.66 2.70
CA MET A 107 -2.48 12.83 2.13
C MET A 107 -3.03 14.12 2.73
N PRO A 108 -2.19 15.15 2.94
CA PRO A 108 -2.70 16.47 3.29
C PRO A 108 -3.38 17.10 2.06
N ARG A 109 -4.38 17.96 2.28
CA ARG A 109 -4.95 18.79 1.21
C ARG A 109 -4.06 19.98 0.84
N GLN A 110 -3.27 20.44 1.81
CA GLN A 110 -2.48 21.65 1.71
C GLN A 110 -1.02 21.34 1.44
N ASP A 111 -0.41 22.14 0.57
CA ASP A 111 1.03 22.18 0.41
C ASP A 111 1.73 22.62 1.69
N LEU A 112 2.91 22.06 1.94
CA LEU A 112 3.77 22.54 3.02
C LEU A 112 4.48 23.80 2.56
N LYS A 113 4.19 24.92 3.23
CA LYS A 113 4.83 26.21 2.96
C LYS A 113 5.91 26.49 4.00
N ASP A 114 6.98 27.13 3.57
CA ASP A 114 7.98 27.70 4.46
C ASP A 114 7.37 28.87 5.23
N SER A 115 7.44 28.83 6.57
CA SER A 115 6.76 29.79 7.43
C SER A 115 7.34 31.21 7.33
N ALA A 116 8.61 31.35 6.94
CA ALA A 116 9.27 32.66 6.84
C ALA A 116 9.04 33.32 5.48
N THR A 117 9.01 32.53 4.40
CA THR A 117 8.97 33.02 3.01
C THR A 117 7.63 32.81 2.31
N GLY A 118 6.74 31.99 2.88
CA GLY A 118 5.46 31.60 2.28
C GLY A 118 5.58 30.70 1.04
N ARG A 119 6.81 30.35 0.63
CA ARG A 119 7.07 29.52 -0.55
C ARG A 119 6.71 28.06 -0.30
N THR A 120 6.16 27.38 -1.29
CA THR A 120 5.91 25.93 -1.22
C THR A 120 7.24 25.19 -1.09
N ARG A 121 7.40 24.49 0.04
CA ARG A 121 8.53 23.60 0.33
C ARG A 121 8.26 22.20 -0.20
N PHE A 122 7.03 21.71 -0.07
CA PHE A 122 6.57 20.43 -0.62
C PHE A 122 5.14 20.55 -1.13
N SER A 123 4.91 20.08 -2.36
CA SER A 123 3.56 19.96 -2.91
C SER A 123 2.90 18.67 -2.44
N ALA A 124 1.68 18.76 -1.92
CA ALA A 124 0.91 17.58 -1.52
C ALA A 124 0.58 16.68 -2.73
N LEU A 125 0.34 17.28 -3.90
CA LEU A 125 0.07 16.54 -5.13
C LEU A 125 1.30 15.75 -5.60
N THR A 126 2.49 16.37 -5.60
CA THR A 126 3.74 15.69 -5.97
C THR A 126 4.06 14.52 -5.04
N VAL A 127 3.80 14.65 -3.73
CA VAL A 127 3.95 13.53 -2.78
C VAL A 127 2.97 12.41 -3.10
N LEU A 128 1.70 12.73 -3.40
CA LEU A 128 0.72 11.72 -3.81
C LEU A 128 1.09 11.03 -5.12
N GLN A 129 1.55 11.77 -6.13
CA GLN A 129 2.01 11.19 -7.39
C GLN A 129 3.26 10.32 -7.20
N HIS A 130 4.17 10.68 -6.29
CA HIS A 130 5.31 9.84 -5.89
C HIS A 130 4.83 8.49 -5.33
N GLU A 131 3.93 8.52 -4.34
CA GLU A 131 3.38 7.29 -3.75
C GLU A 131 2.58 6.44 -4.75
N LEU A 132 1.82 7.08 -5.64
CA LEU A 132 1.09 6.38 -6.70
C LEU A 132 2.02 5.83 -7.79
N THR A 133 3.20 6.41 -7.99
CA THR A 133 4.23 5.83 -8.86
C THR A 133 4.74 4.53 -8.27
N HIS A 134 4.98 4.46 -6.95
CA HIS A 134 5.29 3.19 -6.28
C HIS A 134 4.18 2.16 -6.49
N HIS A 135 2.92 2.54 -6.27
CA HIS A 135 1.78 1.66 -6.53
C HIS A 135 1.80 1.13 -7.98
N PHE A 136 1.85 2.04 -8.95
CA PHE A 136 1.82 1.71 -10.37
C PHE A 136 2.97 0.76 -10.76
N MET A 137 4.18 1.07 -10.32
CA MET A 137 5.39 0.30 -10.61
C MET A 137 5.22 -1.16 -10.19
N PHE A 138 4.84 -1.42 -8.94
CA PHE A 138 4.71 -2.80 -8.45
C PHE A 138 3.39 -3.48 -8.83
N GLN A 139 2.35 -2.73 -9.17
CA GLN A 139 1.08 -3.29 -9.65
C GLN A 139 1.20 -3.85 -11.07
N TYR A 140 1.88 -3.13 -11.96
CA TYR A 140 1.96 -3.50 -13.39
C TYR A 140 3.27 -4.19 -13.77
N PHE A 141 4.33 -3.98 -13.00
CA PHE A 141 5.65 -4.55 -13.24
C PHE A 141 6.19 -5.19 -11.96
N PRO A 142 5.59 -6.29 -11.48
CA PRO A 142 6.06 -6.99 -10.29
C PRO A 142 7.42 -7.60 -10.56
N ALA A 143 8.47 -6.90 -10.15
CA ALA A 143 9.87 -7.25 -10.35
C ALA A 143 10.70 -6.75 -9.18
N ALA A 144 11.95 -7.20 -9.13
CA ALA A 144 12.91 -6.68 -8.17
C ALA A 144 13.55 -5.39 -8.69
N TYR A 145 13.58 -4.40 -7.81
CA TYR A 145 14.14 -3.09 -8.08
C TYR A 145 15.01 -2.65 -6.91
N PRO A 146 16.21 -2.10 -7.18
CA PRO A 146 17.04 -1.55 -6.13
C PRO A 146 16.41 -0.26 -5.63
N ALA A 147 16.49 -0.02 -4.32
CA ALA A 147 15.77 1.09 -3.69
C ALA A 147 16.10 2.47 -4.30
N TRP A 148 17.33 2.70 -4.79
CA TRP A 148 17.72 4.00 -5.36
C TRP A 148 16.90 4.30 -6.62
N TYR A 149 16.60 3.25 -7.38
CA TYR A 149 15.81 3.34 -8.60
C TYR A 149 14.33 3.48 -8.26
N VAL A 150 13.84 2.73 -7.27
CA VAL A 150 12.45 2.84 -6.78
C VAL A 150 12.14 4.28 -6.38
N GLU A 151 12.96 4.87 -5.51
CA GLU A 151 12.76 6.25 -5.06
C GLU A 151 13.05 7.30 -6.14
N GLY A 152 14.12 7.10 -6.91
CA GLY A 152 14.48 8.02 -8.00
C GLY A 152 13.45 8.06 -9.12
N PHE A 153 12.87 6.92 -9.46
CA PHE A 153 11.82 6.81 -10.48
C PHE A 153 10.51 7.44 -9.99
N ALA A 154 10.15 7.20 -8.72
CA ALA A 154 9.01 7.85 -8.09
C ALA A 154 9.16 9.38 -8.02
N ASP A 155 10.36 9.91 -7.80
CA ASP A 155 10.60 11.36 -7.90
C ASP A 155 10.59 11.87 -9.35
N TYR A 156 11.17 11.13 -10.30
CA TYR A 156 11.24 11.53 -11.71
C TYR A 156 9.86 11.61 -12.36
N ILE A 157 9.01 10.62 -12.12
CA ILE A 157 7.65 10.53 -12.63
C ILE A 157 6.64 11.26 -11.73
N GLY A 158 6.80 11.17 -10.41
CA GLY A 158 5.88 11.79 -9.45
C GLY A 158 5.89 13.32 -9.50
N ALA A 159 6.91 13.93 -10.11
CA ALA A 159 6.95 15.37 -10.38
C ALA A 159 6.14 15.81 -11.60
N ILE A 160 5.33 14.93 -12.22
CA ILE A 160 4.64 15.24 -13.46
C ILE A 160 3.58 16.35 -13.30
N GLU A 161 3.56 17.27 -14.26
CA GLU A 161 2.52 18.29 -14.41
C GLU A 161 1.68 17.98 -15.65
N ILE A 162 0.36 17.90 -15.50
CA ILE A 162 -0.57 17.70 -16.63
C ILE A 162 -1.32 19.01 -16.83
N THR A 163 -1.10 19.66 -17.97
CA THR A 163 -1.78 20.93 -18.30
C THR A 163 -3.24 20.69 -18.73
N ASP A 164 -4.02 21.77 -18.79
CA ASP A 164 -5.40 21.72 -19.29
C ASP A 164 -5.49 21.26 -20.75
N ASP A 165 -4.46 21.57 -21.55
CA ASP A 165 -4.30 21.09 -22.93
C ASP A 165 -3.79 19.64 -23.01
N ASN A 166 -3.85 18.87 -21.92
CA ASN A 166 -3.41 17.48 -21.82
C ASN A 166 -1.94 17.26 -22.22
N ILE A 167 -1.07 18.23 -21.95
CA ILE A 167 0.37 18.05 -22.08
C ILE A 167 0.91 17.59 -20.74
N ALA A 168 1.45 16.37 -20.69
CA ALA A 168 2.13 15.87 -19.50
C ALA A 168 3.62 16.24 -19.59
N LYS A 169 4.10 17.01 -18.61
CA LYS A 169 5.50 17.42 -18.45
C LYS A 169 6.20 16.45 -17.49
N ILE A 170 7.09 15.62 -18.02
CA ILE A 170 7.76 14.52 -17.30
C ILE A 170 9.20 14.90 -17.00
N GLY A 171 9.72 14.47 -15.85
CA GLY A 171 11.10 14.76 -15.44
C GLY A 171 11.30 16.23 -15.05
N LEU A 172 10.28 16.85 -14.45
CA LEU A 172 10.37 18.23 -13.97
C LEU A 172 11.47 18.40 -12.92
N PHE A 173 12.03 19.60 -12.88
CA PHE A 173 13.03 19.99 -11.90
C PHE A 173 12.41 20.03 -10.49
N LEU A 174 13.05 19.36 -9.53
CA LEU A 174 12.62 19.33 -8.13
C LEU A 174 13.51 20.24 -7.27
N PRO A 175 13.05 21.43 -6.84
CA PRO A 175 13.89 22.39 -6.11
C PRO A 175 14.44 21.84 -4.79
N ASN A 176 13.62 21.07 -4.06
CA ASN A 176 14.00 20.43 -2.80
C ASN A 176 15.11 19.37 -3.01
N ARG A 177 15.07 18.61 -4.11
CA ARG A 177 16.12 17.64 -4.45
C ARG A 177 17.39 18.33 -4.87
N ALA A 178 17.30 19.36 -5.71
CA ALA A 178 18.45 20.16 -6.12
C ALA A 178 19.11 20.91 -4.96
N GLU A 179 18.33 21.44 -4.02
CA GLU A 179 18.86 22.05 -2.78
C GLU A 179 19.66 21.03 -1.96
N THR A 180 19.14 19.81 -1.83
CA THR A 180 19.82 18.72 -1.12
C THR A 180 21.14 18.36 -1.80
N LEU A 181 21.17 18.22 -3.13
CA LEU A 181 22.39 17.96 -3.90
C LEU A 181 23.45 19.07 -3.79
N ARG A 182 23.03 20.31 -3.51
CA ARG A 182 23.95 21.44 -3.27
C ARG A 182 24.47 21.51 -1.84
N ARG A 183 23.69 21.05 -0.86
CA ARG A 183 24.02 21.15 0.58
C ARG A 183 24.77 19.95 1.13
N LEU A 184 24.50 18.76 0.62
CA LEU A 184 25.08 17.52 1.12
C LEU A 184 26.28 17.10 0.28
N ASP A 185 27.19 16.39 0.94
CA ASP A 185 28.30 15.74 0.25
C ASP A 185 27.79 14.66 -0.71
N TRP A 186 28.42 14.59 -1.88
CA TRP A 186 28.09 13.60 -2.90
C TRP A 186 28.51 12.21 -2.43
N VAL A 187 27.54 11.31 -2.31
CA VAL A 187 27.78 9.89 -2.02
C VAL A 187 28.23 9.20 -3.32
N PRO A 188 29.36 8.48 -3.35
CA PRO A 188 29.76 7.74 -4.54
C PRO A 188 28.64 6.80 -5.01
N LEU A 189 28.28 6.83 -6.31
CA LEU A 189 27.17 6.04 -6.84
C LEU A 189 27.35 4.53 -6.60
N LYS A 190 28.59 4.04 -6.60
CA LYS A 190 28.89 2.65 -6.22
C LYS A 190 28.41 2.29 -4.82
N GLU A 191 28.52 3.21 -3.86
CA GLU A 191 28.05 3.01 -2.48
C GLU A 191 26.53 3.21 -2.39
N LEU A 192 25.98 4.18 -3.11
CA LEU A 192 24.54 4.45 -3.14
C LEU A 192 23.73 3.29 -3.75
N MET A 193 24.24 2.73 -4.85
CA MET A 193 23.55 1.72 -5.65
C MET A 193 23.84 0.29 -5.20
N ASN A 194 24.91 0.11 -4.43
CA ASN A 194 25.21 -1.10 -3.69
C ASN A 194 25.43 -0.71 -2.22
N PRO A 195 24.34 -0.34 -1.50
CA PRO A 195 24.42 -0.11 -0.06
C PRO A 195 24.97 -1.37 0.62
N ILE A 196 25.50 -1.22 1.84
CA ILE A 196 25.93 -2.36 2.67
C ILE A 196 25.11 -2.31 3.96
N PRO A 197 24.42 -3.37 4.39
CA PRO A 197 23.43 -3.28 5.44
C PRO A 197 24.14 -2.96 6.75
N GLY A 198 23.63 -1.96 7.48
CA GLY A 198 24.23 -1.50 8.74
C GLY A 198 25.59 -0.80 8.59
N LYS A 199 26.11 -0.60 7.37
CA LYS A 199 27.36 0.10 7.11
C LYS A 199 27.22 1.36 6.26
N SER A 200 26.09 1.57 5.59
CA SER A 200 25.80 2.83 4.89
C SER A 200 25.79 4.00 5.88
N LYS A 201 26.69 4.98 5.67
CA LYS A 201 26.88 6.12 6.58
C LYS A 201 26.21 7.41 6.11
N PHE A 202 25.58 7.40 4.95
CA PHE A 202 25.02 8.59 4.33
C PHE A 202 23.59 8.88 4.81
N PRO A 203 23.19 10.17 4.86
CA PRO A 203 21.82 10.54 5.18
C PRO A 203 20.83 9.91 4.19
N GLY A 204 19.73 9.32 4.67
CA GLY A 204 18.69 8.76 3.81
C GLY A 204 18.12 9.77 2.80
N ILE A 205 18.17 11.07 3.11
CA ILE A 205 17.74 12.12 2.16
C ILE A 205 18.63 12.22 0.91
N ALA A 206 19.92 11.87 1.00
CA ALA A 206 20.83 11.82 -0.15
C ALA A 206 20.40 10.73 -1.14
N PHE A 207 19.82 9.65 -0.64
CA PHE A 207 19.29 8.54 -1.44
C PHE A 207 18.21 8.99 -2.42
N TYR A 208 17.22 9.76 -1.95
CA TYR A 208 16.17 10.31 -2.81
C TYR A 208 16.75 11.27 -3.86
N SER A 209 17.57 12.23 -3.44
CA SER A 209 18.08 13.27 -4.33
C SER A 209 19.06 12.75 -5.38
N GLN A 210 19.98 11.86 -4.99
CA GLN A 210 20.91 11.24 -5.94
C GLN A 210 20.21 10.16 -6.78
N GLY A 211 19.24 9.44 -6.23
CA GLY A 211 18.37 8.53 -7.00
C GLY A 211 17.63 9.27 -8.11
N TRP A 212 16.96 10.38 -7.77
CA TRP A 212 16.24 11.24 -8.72
C TRP A 212 17.13 11.70 -9.88
N ILE A 213 18.28 12.30 -9.59
CA ILE A 213 19.15 12.83 -10.64
C ILE A 213 19.80 11.73 -11.48
N THR A 214 20.07 10.56 -10.88
CA THR A 214 20.61 9.39 -11.62
C THR A 214 19.56 8.86 -12.58
N VAL A 215 18.30 8.72 -12.15
CA VAL A 215 17.20 8.33 -13.04
C VAL A 215 17.04 9.37 -14.14
N HIS A 216 17.03 10.66 -13.80
CA HIS A 216 16.91 11.73 -14.78
C HIS A 216 18.00 11.64 -15.86
N TYR A 217 19.27 11.51 -15.45
CA TYR A 217 20.40 11.32 -16.36
C TYR A 217 20.20 10.08 -17.25
N LEU A 218 19.82 8.93 -16.69
CA LEU A 218 19.64 7.69 -17.44
C LEU A 218 18.50 7.79 -18.45
N TYR A 219 17.42 8.49 -18.12
CA TYR A 219 16.30 8.71 -19.04
C TYR A 219 16.58 9.80 -20.08
N SER A 220 17.60 10.64 -19.90
CA SER A 220 17.93 11.72 -20.84
C SER A 220 18.54 11.26 -22.16
N THR A 221 18.99 10.00 -22.27
CA THR A 221 19.62 9.45 -23.49
C THR A 221 19.22 7.99 -23.76
N ASP A 222 19.27 7.55 -25.02
CA ASP A 222 19.04 6.14 -25.38
C ASP A 222 20.08 5.19 -24.76
N ALA A 223 21.34 5.63 -24.69
CA ALA A 223 22.41 4.86 -24.07
C ALA A 223 22.15 4.67 -22.57
N GLY A 224 21.73 5.71 -21.85
CA GLY A 224 21.36 5.64 -20.44
C GLY A 224 20.20 4.68 -20.20
N ARG A 225 19.14 4.76 -21.01
CA ARG A 225 17.99 3.84 -20.94
C ARG A 225 18.41 2.38 -21.17
N THR A 226 19.31 2.15 -22.11
CA THR A 226 19.85 0.82 -22.41
C THR A 226 20.66 0.26 -21.22
N LYS A 227 21.53 1.07 -20.62
CA LYS A 227 22.29 0.69 -19.41
C LYS A 227 21.37 0.36 -18.23
N LEU A 228 20.35 1.19 -17.98
CA LEU A 228 19.37 0.95 -16.93
C LEU A 228 18.59 -0.36 -17.17
N LYS A 229 18.16 -0.62 -18.40
CA LYS A 229 17.47 -1.87 -18.76
C LYS A 229 18.37 -3.09 -18.51
N ASP A 230 19.65 -3.02 -18.88
CA ASP A 230 20.59 -4.12 -18.61
C ASP A 230 20.83 -4.32 -17.11
N TYR A 231 20.98 -3.24 -16.35
CA TYR A 231 21.13 -3.28 -14.89
C TYR A 231 19.93 -3.96 -14.21
N LEU A 232 18.71 -3.53 -14.52
CA LEU A 232 17.50 -4.12 -13.94
C LEU A 232 17.32 -5.58 -14.38
N ARG A 233 17.66 -5.92 -15.63
CA ARG A 233 17.65 -7.31 -16.12
C ARG A 233 18.60 -8.20 -15.32
N ARG A 234 19.81 -7.72 -15.00
CA ARG A 234 20.80 -8.47 -14.20
C ARG A 234 20.29 -8.76 -12.78
N ILE A 235 19.68 -7.76 -12.13
CA ILE A 235 19.06 -7.92 -10.81
C ILE A 235 17.95 -8.97 -10.86
N ASN A 236 17.06 -8.87 -11.85
CA ASN A 236 15.96 -9.82 -12.02
C ASN A 236 16.42 -11.22 -12.48
N ALA A 237 17.67 -11.35 -12.95
CA ALA A 237 18.34 -12.63 -13.18
C ALA A 237 19.08 -13.16 -11.94
N GLY A 238 18.99 -12.46 -10.82
CA GLY A 238 19.52 -12.86 -9.52
C GLY A 238 20.93 -12.43 -9.18
N GLN A 239 21.55 -11.56 -9.98
CA GLN A 239 22.84 -10.95 -9.64
C GLN A 239 22.70 -10.03 -8.42
N SER A 240 23.77 -9.92 -7.62
CA SER A 240 23.85 -8.92 -6.56
C SER A 240 23.80 -7.51 -7.16
N PHE A 241 23.40 -6.50 -6.36
CA PHE A 241 23.41 -5.11 -6.83
C PHE A 241 24.81 -4.70 -7.29
N GLY A 242 25.85 -5.09 -6.55
CA GLY A 242 27.25 -4.84 -6.89
C GLY A 242 27.68 -5.44 -8.24
N ASP A 243 27.34 -6.71 -8.50
CA ASP A 243 27.67 -7.34 -9.79
C ASP A 243 26.89 -6.73 -10.95
N ALA A 244 25.63 -6.35 -10.70
CA ALA A 244 24.79 -5.73 -11.71
C ALA A 244 25.34 -4.37 -12.18
N LEU A 245 26.12 -3.65 -11.34
CA LEU A 245 26.75 -2.37 -11.70
C LEU A 245 27.64 -2.45 -12.95
N ALA A 246 28.10 -3.64 -13.33
CA ALA A 246 28.83 -3.85 -14.59
C ALA A 246 28.05 -3.35 -15.83
N ALA A 247 26.72 -3.24 -15.76
CA ALA A 247 25.87 -2.65 -16.80
C ALA A 247 26.22 -1.18 -17.12
N PHE A 248 26.84 -0.45 -16.18
CA PHE A 248 27.20 0.96 -16.36
C PHE A 248 28.63 1.15 -16.89
N GLY A 249 29.46 0.11 -16.86
CA GLY A 249 30.87 0.14 -17.25
C GLY A 249 31.77 0.59 -16.11
N ASP A 250 32.66 1.56 -16.37
CA ASP A 250 33.46 2.21 -15.33
C ASP A 250 32.56 3.05 -14.42
N MET A 251 32.34 2.57 -13.20
CA MET A 251 31.49 3.24 -12.21
C MET A 251 32.03 4.60 -11.77
N ASP A 252 33.34 4.83 -11.79
CA ASP A 252 33.90 6.14 -11.43
C ASP A 252 33.67 7.14 -12.57
N ALA A 253 33.72 6.68 -13.83
CA ALA A 253 33.33 7.50 -14.97
C ALA A 253 31.83 7.84 -14.94
N PHE A 254 30.98 6.84 -14.70
CA PHE A 254 29.54 7.04 -14.58
C PHE A 254 29.17 8.01 -13.44
N ASP A 255 29.79 7.88 -12.26
CA ASP A 255 29.62 8.81 -11.14
C ASP A 255 29.94 10.26 -11.55
N ARG A 256 31.10 10.47 -12.20
CA ARG A 256 31.49 11.80 -12.70
C ARG A 256 30.49 12.37 -13.70
N GLU A 257 29.97 11.55 -14.61
CA GLU A 257 28.97 11.96 -15.61
C GLU A 257 27.67 12.42 -14.95
N VAL A 258 27.11 11.61 -14.04
CA VAL A 258 25.88 11.95 -13.31
C VAL A 258 26.08 13.17 -12.42
N ARG A 259 27.23 13.29 -11.76
CA ARG A 259 27.58 14.45 -10.92
C ARG A 259 27.80 15.72 -11.74
N ALA A 260 28.30 15.62 -12.96
CA ALA A 260 28.38 16.75 -13.87
C ALA A 260 26.97 17.17 -14.32
N TYR A 261 26.13 16.19 -14.65
CA TYR A 261 24.73 16.41 -15.01
C TYR A 261 23.93 17.11 -13.90
N SER A 262 24.15 16.72 -12.64
CA SER A 262 23.47 17.32 -11.48
C SER A 262 23.78 18.81 -11.27
N LYS A 263 24.84 19.33 -11.90
CA LYS A 263 25.28 20.72 -11.80
C LYS A 263 24.78 21.59 -12.96
N LEU A 264 24.02 21.03 -13.89
CA LEU A 264 23.45 21.81 -14.98
C LEU A 264 22.48 22.86 -14.43
N ASN A 265 22.59 24.08 -14.97
CA ASN A 265 21.68 25.17 -14.61
C ASN A 265 20.23 24.91 -15.06
N ARG A 266 20.05 24.02 -16.03
CA ARG A 266 18.76 23.60 -16.56
C ARG A 266 18.80 22.11 -16.84
N ILE A 267 17.79 21.41 -16.35
CA ILE A 267 17.56 20.01 -16.62
C ILE A 267 16.33 19.94 -17.55
N PRO A 268 16.39 19.25 -18.70
CA PRO A 268 15.28 19.17 -19.63
C PRO A 268 14.11 18.37 -19.02
N ALA A 269 12.89 18.84 -19.29
CA ALA A 269 11.67 18.07 -19.06
C ALA A 269 11.04 17.75 -20.41
N GLU A 270 10.41 16.58 -20.52
CA GLU A 270 9.74 16.15 -21.74
C GLU A 270 8.27 16.55 -21.69
N GLY A 271 7.75 17.21 -22.73
CA GLY A 271 6.34 17.53 -22.87
C GLY A 271 5.68 16.60 -23.89
N VAL A 272 4.78 15.73 -23.44
CA VAL A 272 4.06 14.79 -24.31
C VAL A 272 2.58 15.15 -24.33
N HIS A 273 2.02 15.35 -25.51
CA HIS A 273 0.59 15.65 -25.67
C HIS A 273 -0.25 14.37 -25.72
N TYR A 274 -1.27 14.29 -24.88
CA TYR A 274 -2.22 13.17 -24.79
C TYR A 274 -3.60 13.63 -25.26
N PRO A 275 -3.90 13.58 -26.58
CA PRO A 275 -5.09 14.20 -27.18
C PRO A 275 -6.45 13.66 -26.69
N GLN A 276 -6.48 12.62 -25.86
CA GLN A 276 -7.69 12.00 -25.30
C GLN A 276 -7.55 11.66 -23.80
N LEU A 277 -6.88 12.52 -23.04
CA LEU A 277 -6.69 12.33 -21.60
C LEU A 277 -7.92 12.76 -20.78
N THR A 278 -8.93 11.90 -20.74
CA THR A 278 -10.12 12.12 -19.90
C THR A 278 -9.98 11.46 -18.52
N ALA A 279 -10.75 11.87 -17.51
CA ALA A 279 -10.76 11.19 -16.21
C ALA A 279 -11.74 9.99 -16.19
N GLY A 280 -12.76 10.01 -17.05
CA GLY A 280 -13.90 9.09 -16.97
C GLY A 280 -14.96 9.60 -15.98
N PRO A 281 -16.00 8.80 -15.68
CA PRO A 281 -17.05 9.20 -14.75
C PRO A 281 -16.51 9.28 -13.32
N ILE A 282 -16.91 10.34 -12.60
CA ILE A 282 -16.63 10.56 -11.18
C ILE A 282 -17.92 10.97 -10.50
N THR A 283 -18.33 10.20 -9.50
CA THR A 283 -19.49 10.51 -8.65
C THR A 283 -18.98 11.11 -7.35
N VAL A 284 -19.54 12.25 -6.94
CA VAL A 284 -19.23 12.88 -5.65
C VAL A 284 -20.50 12.99 -4.82
N GLU A 285 -20.44 12.51 -3.59
CA GLU A 285 -21.58 12.47 -2.68
C GLU A 285 -21.18 12.88 -1.26
N LYS A 286 -22.13 13.48 -0.55
CA LYS A 286 -22.01 13.69 0.89
C LYS A 286 -22.28 12.37 1.58
N LEU A 287 -21.41 11.99 2.52
CA LEU A 287 -21.61 10.78 3.29
C LEU A 287 -22.79 10.91 4.26
N SER A 288 -23.48 9.79 4.47
CA SER A 288 -24.46 9.66 5.55
C SER A 288 -23.80 9.87 6.92
N PRO A 289 -24.56 10.16 7.99
CA PRO A 289 -24.00 10.25 9.34
C PRO A 289 -23.25 8.98 9.77
N ALA A 290 -23.78 7.80 9.41
CA ALA A 290 -23.14 6.51 9.66
C ALA A 290 -21.79 6.41 8.95
N ALA A 291 -21.77 6.59 7.62
CA ALA A 291 -20.54 6.48 6.83
C ALA A 291 -19.48 7.53 7.24
N SER A 292 -19.91 8.77 7.55
CA SER A 292 -19.03 9.83 8.05
C SER A 292 -18.34 9.44 9.36
N ALA A 293 -19.07 8.78 10.27
CA ALA A 293 -18.53 8.34 11.55
C ALA A 293 -17.47 7.22 11.40
N LEU A 294 -17.51 6.48 10.29
CA LEU A 294 -16.62 5.34 10.03
C LEU A 294 -15.32 5.72 9.30
N VAL A 295 -15.25 6.85 8.58
CA VAL A 295 -14.07 7.21 7.74
C VAL A 295 -12.75 7.12 8.52
N ASN A 296 -12.70 7.77 9.70
CA ASN A 296 -11.50 7.76 10.54
C ASN A 296 -11.21 6.38 11.16
N ILE A 297 -12.25 5.57 11.40
CA ILE A 297 -12.10 4.20 11.90
C ILE A 297 -11.48 3.32 10.82
N GLU A 298 -12.01 3.34 9.60
CA GLU A 298 -11.49 2.55 8.49
C GLU A 298 -10.08 2.96 8.09
N MET A 299 -9.80 4.27 8.07
CA MET A 299 -8.45 4.79 7.84
C MET A 299 -7.48 4.21 8.88
N ARG A 300 -7.86 4.22 10.17
CA ARG A 300 -7.05 3.63 11.24
C ARG A 300 -6.88 2.12 11.07
N MET A 301 -7.93 1.40 10.72
CA MET A 301 -7.86 -0.05 10.51
C MET A 301 -6.99 -0.43 9.31
N SER A 302 -6.91 0.43 8.31
CA SER A 302 -6.02 0.27 7.15
C SER A 302 -4.58 0.65 7.51
N ALA A 303 -4.38 1.69 8.32
CA ALA A 303 -3.06 2.10 8.82
C ALA A 303 -2.47 1.13 9.85
N GLY A 304 -3.30 0.29 10.47
CA GLY A 304 -2.93 -0.67 11.49
C GLY A 304 -3.35 -0.23 12.90
N VAL A 305 -3.52 -1.22 13.78
CA VAL A 305 -3.82 -1.01 15.20
C VAL A 305 -2.80 -1.78 16.03
N LEU A 306 -2.17 -1.10 16.99
CA LEU A 306 -1.25 -1.74 17.93
C LEU A 306 -1.95 -2.87 18.68
N VAL A 307 -1.26 -4.02 18.83
CA VAL A 307 -1.79 -5.20 19.53
C VAL A 307 -2.30 -4.84 20.93
N SER A 308 -1.51 -4.07 21.67
CA SER A 308 -1.82 -3.60 23.02
C SER A 308 -3.04 -2.67 23.08
N GLY A 309 -3.36 -1.98 21.98
CA GLY A 309 -4.48 -1.05 21.87
C GLY A 309 -5.76 -1.65 21.29
N ALA A 310 -5.74 -2.90 20.80
CA ALA A 310 -6.83 -3.48 20.01
C ALA A 310 -8.19 -3.50 20.76
N LYS A 311 -8.20 -3.86 22.05
CA LYS A 311 -9.42 -3.87 22.87
C LYS A 311 -9.99 -2.46 23.09
N THR A 312 -9.13 -1.49 23.37
CA THR A 312 -9.52 -0.08 23.52
C THR A 312 -10.09 0.46 22.20
N PHE A 313 -9.46 0.10 21.08
CA PHE A 313 -9.95 0.45 19.76
C PHE A 313 -11.33 -0.14 19.49
N ALA A 314 -11.55 -1.44 19.75
CA ALA A 314 -12.87 -2.07 19.60
C ALA A 314 -13.96 -1.40 20.47
N ASN A 315 -13.64 -1.02 21.71
CA ASN A 315 -14.57 -0.26 22.57
C ASN A 315 -14.95 1.10 21.96
N ARG A 316 -13.99 1.80 21.33
CA ARG A 316 -14.26 3.04 20.59
C ARG A 316 -15.16 2.75 19.38
N VAL A 317 -14.86 1.72 18.59
CA VAL A 317 -15.67 1.34 17.42
C VAL A 317 -17.11 1.04 17.85
N ARG A 318 -17.30 0.23 18.91
CA ARG A 318 -18.63 -0.07 19.48
C ARG A 318 -19.39 1.19 19.87
N SER A 319 -18.71 2.17 20.46
CA SER A 319 -19.32 3.43 20.86
C SER A 319 -19.77 4.26 19.65
N VAL A 320 -18.96 4.27 18.58
CA VAL A 320 -19.25 4.99 17.33
C VAL A 320 -20.34 4.31 16.52
N THR A 321 -20.38 2.98 16.47
CA THR A 321 -21.36 2.21 15.67
C THR A 321 -22.70 2.02 16.38
N ARG A 322 -22.77 2.20 17.70
CA ARG A 322 -24.00 2.01 18.50
C ARG A 322 -25.25 2.71 17.93
N PRO A 323 -25.20 3.95 17.40
CA PRO A 323 -26.37 4.59 16.80
C PRO A 323 -26.77 4.03 15.42
N TYR A 324 -25.91 3.21 14.80
CA TYR A 324 -25.98 2.79 13.40
C TYR A 324 -26.08 1.27 13.25
N MET A 325 -26.68 0.56 14.22
CA MET A 325 -26.73 -0.92 14.21
C MET A 325 -27.67 -1.53 13.15
N SER A 326 -28.37 -0.71 12.38
CA SER A 326 -29.10 -1.11 11.17
C SER A 326 -28.34 -0.82 9.88
N ASP A 327 -27.16 -0.19 9.96
CA ASP A 327 -26.31 0.12 8.81
C ASP A 327 -25.32 -1.06 8.58
N PRO A 328 -25.33 -1.69 7.38
CA PRO A 328 -24.46 -2.82 7.10
C PRO A 328 -22.96 -2.49 7.21
N ASP A 329 -22.52 -1.28 6.85
CA ASP A 329 -21.11 -0.91 6.96
C ASP A 329 -20.69 -0.71 8.41
N ALA A 330 -21.56 -0.14 9.24
CA ALA A 330 -21.29 -0.01 10.67
C ALA A 330 -21.15 -1.39 11.35
N LEU A 331 -22.00 -2.36 11.00
CA LEU A 331 -21.91 -3.73 11.50
C LEU A 331 -20.66 -4.46 10.98
N ARG A 332 -20.30 -4.27 9.71
CA ARG A 332 -19.08 -4.81 9.11
C ARG A 332 -17.83 -4.31 9.84
N VAL A 333 -17.73 -3.00 10.04
CA VAL A 333 -16.59 -2.37 10.75
C VAL A 333 -16.54 -2.84 12.21
N LEU A 334 -17.69 -2.99 12.87
CA LEU A 334 -17.77 -3.54 14.22
C LEU A 334 -17.26 -4.98 14.26
N ALA A 335 -17.75 -5.86 13.37
CA ALA A 335 -17.34 -7.26 13.33
C ALA A 335 -15.83 -7.43 13.13
N ASP A 336 -15.24 -6.62 12.25
CA ASP A 336 -13.80 -6.59 11.96
C ASP A 336 -12.99 -6.11 13.18
N ALA A 337 -13.39 -4.99 13.80
CA ALA A 337 -12.70 -4.44 14.97
C ALA A 337 -12.76 -5.38 16.19
N GLU A 338 -13.91 -6.02 16.44
CA GLU A 338 -14.06 -7.01 17.51
C GLU A 338 -13.17 -8.25 17.24
N ARG A 339 -13.08 -8.71 15.99
CA ARG A 339 -12.15 -9.80 15.62
C ARG A 339 -10.70 -9.42 15.86
N MET A 340 -10.26 -8.22 15.46
CA MET A 340 -8.91 -7.71 15.73
C MET A 340 -8.58 -7.64 17.23
N ALA A 341 -9.59 -7.36 18.07
CA ALA A 341 -9.45 -7.37 19.52
C ALA A 341 -9.45 -8.79 20.15
N GLY A 342 -9.81 -9.83 19.38
CA GLY A 342 -9.99 -11.19 19.86
C GLY A 342 -11.38 -11.47 20.48
N ASN A 343 -12.31 -10.53 20.34
CA ASN A 343 -13.68 -10.59 20.85
C ASN A 343 -14.58 -11.35 19.87
N ARG A 344 -14.38 -12.67 19.81
CA ARG A 344 -15.02 -13.55 18.79
C ARG A 344 -16.54 -13.60 18.91
N ALA A 345 -17.07 -13.62 20.13
CA ALA A 345 -18.52 -13.65 20.36
C ALA A 345 -19.21 -12.37 19.84
N GLU A 346 -18.59 -11.21 20.08
CA GLU A 346 -19.06 -9.91 19.63
C GLU A 346 -18.95 -9.76 18.11
N SER A 347 -17.87 -10.27 17.52
CA SER A 347 -17.70 -10.33 16.06
C SER A 347 -18.78 -11.20 15.41
N LEU A 348 -19.05 -12.39 15.96
CA LEU A 348 -20.12 -13.27 15.48
C LEU A 348 -21.50 -12.63 15.63
N ALA A 349 -21.79 -11.97 16.75
CA ALA A 349 -23.05 -11.27 16.95
C ALA A 349 -23.28 -10.14 15.93
N ALA A 350 -22.22 -9.41 15.55
CA ALA A 350 -22.30 -8.42 14.47
C ALA A 350 -22.52 -9.09 13.10
N ALA A 351 -21.87 -10.22 12.84
CA ALA A 351 -22.08 -11.00 11.61
C ALA A 351 -23.51 -11.55 11.48
N ASP A 352 -24.10 -12.05 12.57
CA ASP A 352 -25.48 -12.54 12.60
C ASP A 352 -26.50 -11.42 12.36
N ARG A 353 -26.20 -10.20 12.84
CA ARG A 353 -27.01 -9.02 12.52
C ARG A 353 -26.91 -8.66 11.03
N LEU A 354 -25.73 -8.72 10.43
CA LEU A 354 -25.57 -8.54 8.99
C LEU A 354 -26.43 -9.53 8.20
N LEU A 355 -26.41 -10.81 8.59
CA LEU A 355 -27.20 -11.87 7.94
C LEU A 355 -28.71 -11.74 8.19
N THR A 356 -29.10 -11.15 9.32
CA THR A 356 -30.52 -10.79 9.58
C THR A 356 -30.99 -9.67 8.66
N LEU A 357 -30.14 -8.66 8.40
CA LEU A 357 -30.46 -7.57 7.48
C LEU A 357 -30.47 -8.02 6.01
N ASP A 358 -29.50 -8.86 5.65
CA ASP A 358 -29.36 -9.43 4.31
C ASP A 358 -28.74 -10.85 4.43
N PRO A 359 -29.53 -11.92 4.23
CA PRO A 359 -29.02 -13.29 4.25
C PRO A 359 -27.94 -13.57 3.20
N ALA A 360 -27.89 -12.79 2.12
CA ALA A 360 -26.86 -12.87 1.08
C ALA A 360 -25.65 -11.97 1.35
N SER A 361 -25.59 -11.29 2.51
CA SER A 361 -24.53 -10.34 2.84
C SER A 361 -23.14 -10.99 2.69
N PRO A 362 -22.27 -10.49 1.80
CA PRO A 362 -20.92 -11.04 1.65
C PRO A 362 -20.13 -10.93 2.95
N TRP A 363 -20.25 -9.79 3.64
CA TRP A 363 -19.58 -9.53 4.91
C TRP A 363 -20.15 -10.32 6.07
N GLY A 364 -21.48 -10.51 6.11
CA GLY A 364 -22.11 -11.40 7.09
C GLY A 364 -21.63 -12.84 6.93
N ASN A 365 -21.62 -13.35 5.70
CA ASN A 365 -21.12 -14.69 5.38
C ASN A 365 -19.64 -14.84 5.71
N TYR A 366 -18.81 -13.85 5.38
CA TYR A 366 -17.38 -13.84 5.71
C TYR A 366 -17.12 -13.85 7.22
N PHE A 367 -17.67 -12.88 7.97
CA PHE A 367 -17.38 -12.77 9.40
C PHE A 367 -17.91 -13.95 10.20
N ARG A 368 -19.09 -14.48 9.83
CA ARG A 368 -19.58 -15.72 10.42
C ARG A 368 -18.61 -16.87 10.16
N SER A 369 -18.18 -17.03 8.91
CA SER A 369 -17.27 -18.11 8.51
C SER A 369 -15.93 -18.07 9.24
N VAL A 370 -15.28 -16.90 9.34
CA VAL A 370 -13.97 -16.80 10.01
C VAL A 370 -14.06 -16.96 11.53
N ASN A 371 -15.21 -16.68 12.15
CA ASN A 371 -15.44 -16.98 13.57
C ASN A 371 -15.73 -18.48 13.78
N GLU A 372 -16.51 -19.10 12.89
CA GLU A 372 -16.77 -20.54 12.90
C GLU A 372 -15.47 -21.35 12.68
N ILE A 373 -14.62 -20.95 11.72
CA ILE A 373 -13.30 -21.58 11.51
C ILE A 373 -12.45 -21.53 12.77
N ASP A 374 -12.35 -20.37 13.42
CA ASP A 374 -11.58 -20.24 14.66
C ASP A 374 -12.13 -21.17 15.76
N ALA A 375 -13.46 -21.31 15.87
CA ALA A 375 -14.09 -22.21 16.83
C ALA A 375 -13.82 -23.69 16.50
N LEU A 376 -13.91 -24.08 15.22
CA LEU A 376 -13.59 -25.43 14.76
C LEU A 376 -12.12 -25.80 15.01
N ILE A 377 -11.20 -24.87 14.77
CA ILE A 377 -9.77 -25.04 15.07
C ILE A 377 -9.55 -25.19 16.58
N ALA A 378 -10.13 -24.30 17.40
CA ALA A 378 -9.99 -24.37 18.85
C ALA A 378 -10.55 -25.67 19.43
N ALA A 379 -11.62 -26.20 18.83
CA ALA A 379 -12.23 -27.48 19.19
C ALA A 379 -11.52 -28.70 18.58
N GLN A 380 -10.48 -28.51 17.76
CA GLN A 380 -9.84 -29.56 16.96
C GLN A 380 -10.86 -30.42 16.19
N SER A 381 -11.92 -29.77 15.69
CA SER A 381 -13.07 -30.45 15.11
C SER A 381 -12.75 -31.11 13.78
N THR A 382 -13.13 -32.38 13.66
CA THR A 382 -13.08 -33.15 12.40
C THR A 382 -14.43 -33.23 11.70
N ASP A 383 -15.43 -32.45 12.12
CA ASP A 383 -16.76 -32.43 11.51
C ASP A 383 -16.73 -31.82 10.10
N GLU A 384 -16.64 -32.68 9.09
CA GLU A 384 -16.65 -32.30 7.67
C GLU A 384 -17.87 -31.46 7.29
N THR A 385 -19.03 -31.74 7.87
CA THR A 385 -20.26 -31.02 7.54
C THR A 385 -20.16 -29.57 7.98
N ALA A 386 -19.62 -29.32 9.17
CA ALA A 386 -19.39 -27.97 9.67
C ALA A 386 -18.35 -27.21 8.82
N TRP A 387 -17.22 -27.86 8.50
CA TRP A 387 -16.18 -27.28 7.62
C TRP A 387 -16.73 -26.91 6.24
N ASP A 388 -17.50 -27.81 5.62
CA ASP A 388 -18.06 -27.62 4.29
C ASP A 388 -19.16 -26.56 4.27
N ALA A 389 -19.97 -26.46 5.33
CA ALA A 389 -20.93 -25.38 5.50
C ALA A 389 -20.23 -24.01 5.53
N THR A 390 -19.14 -23.89 6.30
CA THR A 390 -18.36 -22.65 6.36
C THR A 390 -17.70 -22.31 5.02
N ARG A 391 -17.13 -23.31 4.33
CA ARG A 391 -16.57 -23.15 2.97
C ARG A 391 -17.61 -22.75 1.94
N ALA A 392 -18.84 -23.23 2.05
CA ALA A 392 -19.95 -22.84 1.17
C ALA A 392 -20.30 -21.35 1.34
N ARG A 393 -20.34 -20.85 2.58
CA ARG A 393 -20.56 -19.42 2.87
C ARG A 393 -19.44 -18.54 2.31
N LEU A 394 -18.18 -18.96 2.44
CA LEU A 394 -17.05 -18.23 1.86
C LEU A 394 -17.11 -18.17 0.32
N ARG A 395 -17.49 -19.28 -0.35
CA ARG A 395 -17.72 -19.26 -1.80
C ARG A 395 -18.86 -18.33 -2.20
N ALA A 396 -19.94 -18.25 -1.42
CA ALA A 396 -21.03 -17.30 -1.65
C ALA A 396 -20.54 -15.84 -1.49
N ALA A 397 -19.76 -15.56 -0.45
CA ALA A 397 -19.16 -14.24 -0.23
C ALA A 397 -18.24 -13.83 -1.39
N MET A 398 -17.34 -14.71 -1.83
CA MET A 398 -16.47 -14.48 -2.99
C MET A 398 -17.24 -14.26 -4.28
N LYS A 399 -18.34 -14.98 -4.50
CA LYS A 399 -19.19 -14.77 -5.68
C LYS A 399 -19.88 -13.40 -5.65
N ALA A 400 -20.31 -12.96 -4.47
CA ALA A 400 -20.98 -11.68 -4.30
C ALA A 400 -20.02 -10.48 -4.38
N LEU A 401 -18.76 -10.66 -3.96
CA LEU A 401 -17.72 -9.63 -4.01
C LEU A 401 -16.38 -10.25 -4.44
N PRO A 402 -16.16 -10.44 -5.76
CA PRO A 402 -14.99 -11.16 -6.28
C PRO A 402 -13.66 -10.44 -6.02
N ASN A 403 -13.69 -9.11 -5.90
CA ASN A 403 -12.50 -8.29 -5.74
C ASN A 403 -12.11 -8.05 -4.27
N GLU A 404 -12.59 -8.89 -3.34
CA GLU A 404 -12.25 -8.82 -1.91
C GLU A 404 -11.26 -9.94 -1.54
N PRO A 405 -9.94 -9.64 -1.47
CA PRO A 405 -8.90 -10.64 -1.27
C PRO A 405 -8.98 -11.36 0.09
N ARG A 406 -9.59 -10.75 1.12
CA ARG A 406 -9.79 -11.40 2.43
C ARG A 406 -10.66 -12.65 2.32
N PHE A 407 -11.63 -12.67 1.41
CA PHE A 407 -12.55 -13.80 1.26
C PHE A 407 -11.84 -15.02 0.69
N ALA A 408 -11.01 -14.80 -0.33
CA ALA A 408 -10.17 -15.83 -0.93
C ALA A 408 -9.13 -16.36 0.07
N ARG A 409 -8.46 -15.48 0.82
CA ARG A 409 -7.53 -15.89 1.90
C ARG A 409 -8.24 -16.75 2.95
N ALA A 410 -9.40 -16.34 3.45
CA ALA A 410 -10.17 -17.13 4.41
C ALA A 410 -10.63 -18.48 3.84
N PHE A 411 -11.01 -18.53 2.56
CA PHE A 411 -11.39 -19.78 1.90
C PHE A 411 -10.22 -20.76 1.83
N TYR A 412 -9.03 -20.27 1.46
CA TYR A 412 -7.79 -21.05 1.49
C TYR A 412 -7.44 -21.52 2.91
N GLU A 413 -7.47 -20.62 3.89
CA GLU A 413 -7.13 -20.91 5.28
C GLU A 413 -8.08 -21.90 5.96
N SER A 414 -9.33 -22.01 5.49
CA SER A 414 -10.28 -23.04 5.95
C SER A 414 -9.84 -24.48 5.67
N TYR A 415 -8.85 -24.68 4.79
CA TYR A 415 -8.21 -25.97 4.56
C TYR A 415 -6.83 -26.02 5.23
N SER A 416 -5.99 -25.00 5.00
CA SER A 416 -4.59 -25.05 5.48
C SER A 416 -4.49 -25.03 7.00
N ARG A 417 -5.31 -24.23 7.70
CA ARG A 417 -5.34 -24.20 9.18
C ARG A 417 -5.89 -25.50 9.77
N ARG A 418 -6.64 -26.28 8.99
CA ARG A 418 -7.09 -27.63 9.35
C ARG A 418 -6.00 -28.69 9.12
N GLY A 419 -4.87 -28.32 8.52
CA GLY A 419 -3.82 -29.27 8.13
C GLY A 419 -4.16 -30.07 6.87
N VAL A 420 -5.13 -29.61 6.07
CA VAL A 420 -5.50 -30.24 4.80
C VAL A 420 -4.93 -29.41 3.66
N LEU A 421 -4.30 -30.07 2.68
CA LEU A 421 -3.85 -29.38 1.47
C LEU A 421 -5.07 -28.76 0.76
N PRO A 422 -5.10 -27.44 0.55
CA PRO A 422 -6.25 -26.80 -0.08
C PRO A 422 -6.51 -27.34 -1.50
N PRO A 423 -7.77 -27.47 -1.95
CA PRO A 423 -8.05 -27.91 -3.31
C PRO A 423 -7.62 -26.84 -4.34
N ALA A 424 -7.50 -27.23 -5.62
CA ALA A 424 -7.11 -26.32 -6.70
C ALA A 424 -8.02 -25.07 -6.79
N SER A 425 -9.31 -25.18 -6.44
CA SER A 425 -10.22 -24.03 -6.38
C SER A 425 -9.83 -23.01 -5.33
N ALA A 426 -9.33 -23.45 -4.16
CA ALA A 426 -8.86 -22.57 -3.10
C ALA A 426 -7.49 -21.97 -3.41
N GLN A 427 -6.61 -22.74 -4.03
CA GLN A 427 -5.35 -22.25 -4.58
C GLN A 427 -5.58 -21.15 -5.62
N ASN A 428 -6.44 -21.40 -6.61
CA ASN A 428 -6.73 -20.43 -7.66
C ASN A 428 -7.34 -19.14 -7.10
N ALA A 429 -8.19 -19.26 -6.08
CA ALA A 429 -8.73 -18.10 -5.37
C ALA A 429 -7.62 -17.28 -4.68
N LEU A 430 -6.68 -17.95 -4.02
CA LEU A 430 -5.55 -17.30 -3.35
C LEU A 430 -4.61 -16.63 -4.35
N ALA A 431 -4.28 -17.29 -5.46
CA ALA A 431 -3.47 -16.72 -6.53
C ALA A 431 -4.15 -15.50 -7.16
N HIS A 432 -5.46 -15.58 -7.41
CA HIS A 432 -6.23 -14.44 -7.88
C HIS A 432 -6.20 -13.27 -6.89
N ALA A 433 -6.32 -13.54 -5.58
CA ALA A 433 -6.19 -12.50 -4.56
C ALA A 433 -4.83 -11.79 -4.61
N LEU A 434 -3.75 -12.51 -4.93
CA LEU A 434 -2.43 -11.91 -5.13
C LEU A 434 -2.39 -11.04 -6.39
N ASP A 435 -3.07 -11.42 -7.48
CA ASP A 435 -3.20 -10.56 -8.67
C ASP A 435 -3.94 -9.25 -8.34
N LEU A 436 -4.88 -9.30 -7.39
CA LEU A 436 -5.63 -8.12 -6.95
C LEU A 436 -4.76 -7.15 -6.12
N ILE A 437 -3.87 -7.67 -5.28
CA ILE A 437 -3.01 -6.88 -4.38
C ILE A 437 -1.56 -7.41 -4.39
N PRO A 438 -0.83 -7.27 -5.51
CA PRO A 438 0.50 -7.88 -5.69
C PRO A 438 1.57 -7.33 -4.75
N ARG A 439 1.32 -6.19 -4.10
CA ARG A 439 2.21 -5.58 -3.09
C ARG A 439 1.98 -6.10 -1.67
N GLU A 440 0.98 -6.94 -1.44
CA GLU A 440 0.79 -7.58 -0.14
C GLU A 440 1.78 -8.76 -0.04
N ASN A 441 2.82 -8.56 0.77
CA ASN A 441 3.91 -9.52 0.91
C ASN A 441 3.54 -10.79 1.71
N SER A 442 2.66 -10.68 2.71
CA SER A 442 2.19 -11.84 3.50
C SER A 442 1.39 -12.81 2.63
N LEU A 443 0.52 -12.30 1.76
CA LEU A 443 -0.25 -13.03 0.78
C LEU A 443 0.65 -13.63 -0.29
N ARG A 444 1.62 -12.86 -0.80
CA ARG A 444 2.63 -13.38 -1.74
C ARG A 444 3.39 -14.57 -1.16
N LEU A 445 3.87 -14.46 0.08
CA LEU A 445 4.56 -15.55 0.76
C LEU A 445 3.64 -16.75 1.01
N LEU A 446 2.35 -16.53 1.29
CA LEU A 446 1.38 -17.60 1.42
C LEU A 446 1.18 -18.38 0.11
N VAL A 447 1.13 -17.68 -1.04
CA VAL A 447 1.07 -18.30 -2.37
C VAL A 447 2.35 -19.08 -2.68
N VAL A 448 3.52 -18.52 -2.36
CA VAL A 448 4.82 -19.21 -2.52
C VAL A 448 4.84 -20.52 -1.73
N LYS A 449 4.38 -20.50 -0.46
CA LYS A 449 4.29 -21.70 0.38
C LYS A 449 3.33 -22.75 -0.20
N ASP A 450 2.19 -22.34 -0.77
CA ASP A 450 1.27 -23.27 -1.44
C ASP A 450 1.90 -23.93 -2.68
N TYR A 451 2.51 -23.13 -3.56
CA TYR A 451 3.21 -23.65 -4.75
C TYR A 451 4.32 -24.61 -4.36
N GLU A 452 5.09 -24.26 -3.33
CA GLU A 452 6.11 -25.16 -2.82
C GLU A 452 5.52 -26.49 -2.32
N ALA A 453 4.44 -26.45 -1.53
CA ALA A 453 3.80 -27.64 -0.97
C ALA A 453 3.29 -28.61 -2.05
N ARG A 454 3.02 -28.10 -3.26
CA ARG A 454 2.58 -28.88 -4.43
C ARG A 454 3.71 -29.29 -5.37
N GLY A 455 4.96 -28.93 -5.06
CA GLY A 455 6.09 -29.17 -5.96
C GLY A 455 6.14 -28.26 -7.19
N MET A 456 5.35 -27.18 -7.22
CA MET A 456 5.37 -26.14 -8.26
C MET A 456 6.54 -25.18 -8.02
N ILE A 457 7.77 -25.72 -8.02
CA ILE A 457 8.95 -25.00 -7.53
C ILE A 457 9.28 -23.79 -8.39
N GLN A 458 9.09 -23.88 -9.71
CA GLN A 458 9.34 -22.74 -10.59
C GLN A 458 8.34 -21.60 -10.34
N ASP A 459 7.05 -21.91 -10.19
CA ASP A 459 6.02 -20.90 -9.87
C ASP A 459 6.27 -20.25 -8.50
N ALA A 460 6.75 -21.04 -7.52
CA ALA A 460 7.16 -20.53 -6.21
C ALA A 460 8.33 -19.52 -6.34
N ILE A 461 9.35 -19.84 -7.15
CA ILE A 461 10.49 -18.95 -7.42
C ILE A 461 10.02 -17.67 -8.10
N ASP A 462 9.22 -17.78 -9.15
CA ASP A 462 8.76 -16.64 -9.96
C ASP A 462 7.87 -15.71 -9.12
N THR A 463 7.05 -16.27 -8.23
CA THR A 463 6.21 -15.50 -7.30
C THR A 463 7.03 -14.81 -6.22
N LEU A 464 8.12 -15.45 -5.75
CA LEU A 464 9.01 -14.94 -4.71
C LEU A 464 10.01 -13.89 -5.22
N ALA A 465 10.39 -13.97 -6.49
CA ALA A 465 11.46 -13.18 -7.11
C ALA A 465 11.40 -11.66 -6.82
N PRO A 466 10.23 -10.98 -6.88
CA PRO A 466 10.15 -9.55 -6.59
C PRO A 466 10.59 -9.19 -5.17
N LEU A 467 10.39 -10.08 -4.20
CA LEU A 467 10.84 -9.90 -2.82
C LEU A 467 12.30 -10.30 -2.65
N ALA A 468 12.68 -11.46 -3.20
CA ALA A 468 13.99 -12.06 -2.93
C ALA A 468 15.16 -11.37 -3.65
N TYR A 469 14.93 -10.75 -4.80
CA TYR A 469 15.97 -10.02 -5.54
C TYR A 469 15.95 -8.52 -5.28
N GLY A 470 14.89 -8.00 -4.65
CA GLY A 470 14.78 -6.60 -4.24
C GLY A 470 15.38 -6.32 -2.86
N LEU A 471 15.61 -7.37 -2.07
CA LEU A 471 16.27 -7.30 -0.77
C LEU A 471 17.79 -7.49 -0.92
N GLU A 472 18.54 -6.66 -0.21
CA GLU A 472 19.94 -6.92 0.11
C GLU A 472 20.05 -8.13 1.05
N ASP A 473 21.22 -8.76 1.16
CA ASP A 473 21.48 -9.77 2.20
C ASP A 473 21.25 -9.13 3.58
N GLU A 474 20.08 -9.38 4.16
CA GLU A 474 19.65 -8.74 5.39
C GLU A 474 20.49 -9.26 6.57
N SER A 475 21.05 -8.36 7.37
CA SER A 475 21.71 -8.76 8.61
C SER A 475 20.70 -9.32 9.62
N GLU A 476 21.10 -10.30 10.43
CA GLU A 476 20.30 -10.85 11.53
C GLU A 476 19.69 -9.80 12.46
N LYS A 477 20.37 -8.67 12.66
CA LYS A 477 19.87 -7.55 13.46
C LYS A 477 18.66 -6.84 12.80
N ALA A 478 18.70 -6.67 11.48
CA ALA A 478 17.61 -6.06 10.71
C ALA A 478 16.39 -7.00 10.64
N LYS A 479 16.64 -8.31 10.46
CA LYS A 479 15.62 -9.37 10.56
C LYS A 479 14.86 -9.31 11.88
N ARG A 480 15.57 -9.30 13.02
CA ARG A 480 14.98 -9.18 14.37
C ARG A 480 14.21 -7.88 14.59
N GLN A 481 14.65 -6.77 13.99
CA GLN A 481 13.92 -5.50 14.08
C GLN A 481 12.61 -5.53 13.29
N ARG A 482 12.61 -6.10 12.08
CA ARG A 482 11.40 -6.29 11.28
C ARG A 482 10.39 -7.18 12.00
N GLU A 483 10.85 -8.31 12.55
CA GLU A 483 10.00 -9.24 13.32
C GLU A 483 9.39 -8.56 14.54
N LYS A 484 10.20 -7.83 15.32
CA LYS A 484 9.74 -7.04 16.45
C LYS A 484 8.72 -5.97 16.04
N PHE A 485 8.89 -5.34 14.89
CA PHE A 485 7.95 -4.34 14.39
C PHE A 485 6.66 -4.99 13.91
N ARG A 486 6.72 -6.11 13.17
CA ARG A 486 5.53 -6.88 12.72
C ARG A 486 4.70 -7.39 13.89
N GLY A 487 5.32 -7.99 14.90
CA GLY A 487 4.61 -8.49 16.10
C GLY A 487 3.96 -7.39 16.98
N GLN A 488 4.24 -6.11 16.73
CA GLN A 488 3.63 -4.99 17.46
C GLN A 488 2.30 -4.52 16.88
N PHE A 489 1.99 -4.86 15.63
CA PHE A 489 0.76 -4.46 14.94
C PHE A 489 -0.10 -5.67 14.63
N ARG A 490 -1.40 -5.59 14.95
CA ARG A 490 -2.35 -6.61 14.52
C ARG A 490 -2.88 -6.24 13.15
N GLU A 491 -2.35 -6.91 12.14
CA GLU A 491 -3.14 -7.34 10.98
C GLU A 491 -3.42 -8.84 11.13
N VAL A 492 -4.46 -9.36 10.49
CA VAL A 492 -5.02 -10.70 10.79
C VAL A 492 -3.93 -11.79 10.69
N ASP A 493 -3.73 -12.50 11.81
CA ASP A 493 -2.88 -13.67 12.04
C ASP A 493 -1.49 -13.64 11.37
N ASP A 494 -0.47 -13.24 12.14
CA ASP A 494 0.96 -13.33 11.78
C ASP A 494 1.64 -14.36 12.71
N GLU A 495 2.36 -15.33 12.11
CA GLU A 495 3.24 -16.29 12.78
C GLU A 495 4.68 -15.74 12.89
N ASP A 496 5.31 -15.96 14.04
CA ASP A 496 6.72 -15.68 14.35
C ASP A 496 7.62 -16.88 13.91
N ASP A 497 8.87 -16.60 13.52
CA ASP A 497 9.90 -17.49 12.92
C ASP A 497 9.84 -17.70 11.38
N ALA A 498 9.90 -16.62 10.61
CA ALA A 498 9.89 -16.69 9.15
C ALA A 498 11.30 -16.64 8.51
N GLU A 499 11.62 -17.67 7.72
CA GLU A 499 12.65 -17.63 6.67
C GLU A 499 12.50 -16.34 5.82
N THR A 500 13.61 -15.64 5.55
CA THR A 500 13.59 -14.45 4.68
C THR A 500 13.30 -14.83 3.23
N PRO A 501 12.76 -13.91 2.40
CA PRO A 501 12.55 -14.20 0.99
C PRO A 501 13.83 -14.65 0.25
N ARG A 502 15.00 -14.13 0.64
CA ARG A 502 16.28 -14.50 0.04
C ARG A 502 16.70 -15.93 0.41
N GLU A 503 16.61 -16.30 1.68
CA GLU A 503 16.88 -17.67 2.16
C GLU A 503 15.94 -18.67 1.46
N MET A 504 14.65 -18.34 1.41
CA MET A 504 13.63 -19.15 0.74
C MET A 504 13.95 -19.36 -0.74
N LEU A 505 14.38 -18.31 -1.44
CA LEU A 505 14.76 -18.41 -2.84
C LEU A 505 15.97 -19.35 -3.04
N VAL A 506 17.02 -19.22 -2.23
CA VAL A 506 18.20 -20.10 -2.31
C VAL A 506 17.79 -21.56 -2.12
N ARG A 507 16.92 -21.83 -1.14
CA ARG A 507 16.38 -23.16 -0.87
C ARG A 507 15.54 -23.69 -2.03
N LEU A 508 14.66 -22.87 -2.60
CA LEU A 508 13.82 -23.26 -3.75
C LEU A 508 14.66 -23.51 -5.01
N LEU A 509 15.70 -22.71 -5.26
CA LEU A 509 16.65 -22.93 -6.36
C LEU A 509 17.39 -24.27 -6.20
N ALA A 510 17.87 -24.59 -4.99
CA ALA A 510 18.50 -25.88 -4.71
C ALA A 510 17.52 -27.04 -4.95
N LYS A 511 16.25 -26.90 -4.51
CA LYS A 511 15.18 -27.87 -4.73
C LYS A 511 14.86 -28.07 -6.21
N ARG A 512 14.82 -27.01 -7.01
CA ARG A 512 14.64 -27.07 -8.46
C ARG A 512 15.79 -27.81 -9.15
N ASP A 513 17.01 -27.55 -8.71
CA ASP A 513 18.23 -28.10 -9.32
C ASP A 513 18.60 -29.51 -8.78
N GLY A 514 17.76 -30.10 -7.92
CA GLY A 514 17.98 -31.43 -7.34
C GLY A 514 19.14 -31.52 -6.34
N LYS A 515 19.60 -30.38 -5.79
CA LYS A 515 20.69 -30.30 -4.81
C LYS A 515 20.12 -30.29 -3.39
N ALA A 516 20.79 -30.96 -2.45
CA ALA A 516 20.47 -30.82 -1.04
C ALA A 516 20.61 -29.34 -0.63
N ALA A 517 19.59 -28.77 0.01
CA ALA A 517 19.64 -27.39 0.49
C ALA A 517 20.82 -27.24 1.47
N PRO A 518 21.63 -26.16 1.37
CA PRO A 518 22.65 -25.90 2.37
C PRO A 518 21.96 -25.71 3.73
N ALA A 519 22.46 -26.37 4.77
CA ALA A 519 21.94 -26.21 6.12
C ALA A 519 22.02 -24.72 6.52
N ALA A 520 20.91 -24.16 6.98
CA ALA A 520 20.89 -22.81 7.53
C ALA A 520 21.92 -22.72 8.67
N GLY A 521 22.88 -21.80 8.54
CA GLY A 521 23.93 -21.61 9.54
C GLY A 521 23.33 -21.10 10.85
N ASN A 522 23.70 -21.76 11.96
CA ASN A 522 23.34 -21.39 13.34
C ASN A 522 23.78 -19.99 13.74
#